data_AF-A0A7J2YG31-F1
#
_entry.id   AF-A0A7J2YG31-F1
#
_cell.length_a   1.000
_cell.length_b   1.000
_cell.length_c   1.000
_cell.angle_alpha   90.00
_cell.angle_beta   90.00
_cell.angle_gamma   90.00
#
_symmetry.space_group_name_H-M   'P 1'
#
loop_
_entity.id
_entity.type
_entity.pdbx_description
1 polymer ?
#
loop_
_entity_poly.entity_id
_entity_poly.type
_entity_poly.pdbx_seq_one_letter_code
_entity_poly.pdbx_strand_id
1 'polypeptide(L)'
;MKNQPSRPKGAKYISNNGGKEMGEPDKTIKICPECGSGNLIRDDERAEITCINCGLVISERMMDPGPEWRAFNPEQKEKRTRVGAPLTLTIHDKGLSTIIDWRDKDSYGKDLTPKKRAQVYRLRKWQRRVRISDATERNLAFALQEIERITSQLGLPKSIHEEAALIYRRAVDEKLVRGRSVESMAAAAIYAACRRYGIPRTLDEITKVARVNKKDIGRSYRFMARELIKK
;
A
#
# COMPACT_ATOMS: atom_id res chain seq x y z
N MET A 1 6.11 36.09 7.57
CA MET A 1 5.22 36.86 6.68
C MET A 1 5.13 36.12 5.35
N LYS A 2 4.10 35.29 5.16
CA LYS A 2 3.79 34.68 3.86
C LYS A 2 2.61 35.47 3.30
N ASN A 3 2.82 36.16 2.18
CA ASN A 3 1.75 36.86 1.48
C ASN A 3 0.69 35.84 1.07
N GLN A 4 -0.46 35.88 1.72
CA GLN A 4 -1.64 35.15 1.30
C GLN A 4 -2.13 35.79 -0.02
N PRO A 5 -2.46 35.01 -1.06
CA PRO A 5 -3.09 35.56 -2.24
C PRO A 5 -4.44 36.18 -1.85
N SER A 6 -4.53 37.49 -2.00
CA SER A 6 -5.74 38.26 -1.72
C SER A 6 -6.87 37.83 -2.66
N ARG A 7 -8.03 37.52 -2.07
CA ARG A 7 -9.29 37.13 -2.70
C ARG A 7 -9.62 37.95 -3.97
N PRO A 8 -9.94 37.33 -5.12
CA PRO A 8 -10.64 38.03 -6.18
C PRO A 8 -12.05 38.39 -5.70
N LYS A 9 -12.38 39.68 -5.70
CA LYS A 9 -13.72 40.17 -5.32
C LYS A 9 -14.75 39.59 -6.29
N GLY A 10 -15.74 38.83 -5.80
CA GLY A 10 -16.89 38.36 -6.58
C GLY A 10 -16.95 36.87 -6.92
N ALA A 11 -16.38 35.99 -6.09
CA ALA A 11 -16.46 34.53 -6.29
C ALA A 11 -17.92 34.06 -6.48
N LYS A 12 -18.19 33.43 -7.63
CA LYS A 12 -19.49 32.86 -7.98
C LYS A 12 -19.55 31.43 -7.47
N TYR A 13 -20.69 31.07 -6.92
CA TYR A 13 -20.98 29.76 -6.34
C TYR A 13 -21.86 28.95 -7.32
N ILE A 14 -21.54 27.68 -7.52
CA ILE A 14 -22.49 26.74 -8.14
C ILE A 14 -23.36 26.20 -7.01
N SER A 15 -24.60 26.68 -6.90
CA SER A 15 -25.58 26.12 -5.95
C SER A 15 -26.06 24.75 -6.43
N ASN A 16 -25.30 23.70 -6.19
CA ASN A 16 -25.76 22.33 -6.42
C ASN A 16 -26.63 21.88 -5.24
N ASN A 17 -27.92 22.23 -5.30
CA ASN A 17 -28.96 21.56 -4.53
C ASN A 17 -29.23 20.18 -5.16
N GLY A 18 -28.42 19.20 -4.76
CA GLY A 18 -28.59 17.81 -5.18
C GLY A 18 -27.95 16.87 -4.19
N GLY A 19 -28.74 16.34 -3.26
CA GLY A 19 -28.30 15.23 -2.41
C GLY A 19 -27.97 14.02 -3.28
N LYS A 20 -26.70 13.62 -3.33
CA LYS A 20 -26.27 12.36 -3.92
C LYS A 20 -25.13 11.73 -3.12
N GLU A 21 -25.45 10.54 -2.63
CA GLU A 21 -24.68 9.30 -2.62
C GLU A 21 -23.20 9.33 -2.22
N MET A 22 -22.91 8.55 -1.19
CA MET A 22 -21.60 8.35 -0.59
C MET A 22 -20.62 7.67 -1.57
N GLY A 23 -19.53 8.37 -1.88
CA GLY A 23 -18.18 7.78 -1.92
C GLY A 23 -17.68 7.15 -3.22
N GLU A 24 -17.57 7.92 -4.31
CA GLU A 24 -16.51 7.69 -5.32
C GLU A 24 -15.30 8.58 -4.96
N PRO A 25 -14.04 8.09 -5.00
CA PRO A 25 -12.89 8.92 -4.71
C PRO A 25 -12.76 10.02 -5.77
N ASP A 26 -12.99 11.25 -5.32
CA ASP A 26 -12.68 12.55 -5.90
C ASP A 26 -12.17 12.47 -7.36
N LYS A 27 -13.09 12.57 -8.33
CA LYS A 27 -12.73 12.77 -9.74
C LYS A 27 -11.85 14.02 -9.77
N THR A 28 -10.55 13.85 -9.96
CA THR A 28 -9.58 14.96 -9.99
C THR A 28 -10.08 16.01 -10.98
N ILE A 29 -10.62 17.11 -10.47
CA ILE A 29 -11.14 18.19 -11.28
C ILE A 29 -9.92 18.90 -11.85
N LYS A 30 -9.69 18.76 -13.16
CA LYS A 30 -8.51 19.31 -13.82
C LYS A 30 -8.80 20.61 -14.58
N ILE A 31 -10.07 20.92 -14.83
CA ILE A 31 -10.48 22.01 -15.71
C ILE A 31 -11.67 22.73 -15.09
N CYS A 32 -11.64 24.06 -15.14
CA CYS A 32 -12.77 24.90 -14.75
C CYS A 32 -13.93 24.79 -15.76
N PRO A 33 -15.17 24.51 -15.33
CA PRO A 33 -16.31 24.38 -16.23
C PRO A 33 -16.74 25.72 -16.89
N GLU A 34 -16.52 26.87 -16.22
CA GLU A 34 -16.85 28.19 -16.78
C GLU A 34 -15.85 28.70 -17.82
N CYS A 35 -14.55 28.69 -17.50
CA CYS A 35 -13.53 29.35 -18.34
C CYS A 35 -12.57 28.38 -19.05
N GLY A 36 -12.71 27.07 -18.85
CA GLY A 36 -11.84 26.05 -19.45
C GLY A 36 -10.39 26.09 -18.96
N SER A 37 -10.03 26.93 -17.98
CA SER A 37 -8.66 27.00 -17.47
C SER A 37 -8.33 25.83 -16.53
N GLY A 38 -7.08 25.36 -16.56
CA GLY A 38 -6.55 24.35 -15.64
C GLY A 38 -5.91 24.94 -14.37
N ASN A 39 -5.94 26.26 -14.22
CA ASN A 39 -5.32 26.98 -13.11
C ASN A 39 -6.26 26.98 -11.89
N LEU A 40 -6.29 25.85 -11.19
CA LEU A 40 -7.10 25.63 -10.00
C LEU A 40 -6.22 25.65 -8.74
N ILE A 41 -6.65 26.36 -7.70
CA ILE A 41 -6.06 26.35 -6.36
C ILE A 41 -6.95 25.52 -5.45
N ARG A 42 -6.31 24.65 -4.68
CA ARG A 42 -6.91 23.95 -3.56
C ARG A 42 -6.65 24.75 -2.29
N ASP A 43 -7.71 25.19 -1.62
CA ASP A 43 -7.65 25.81 -0.31
C ASP A 43 -8.08 24.77 0.74
N ASP A 44 -7.09 24.20 1.44
CA ASP A 44 -7.33 23.17 2.45
C ASP A 44 -7.95 23.75 3.74
N GLU A 45 -7.78 25.05 4.02
CA GLU A 45 -8.37 25.70 5.22
C GLU A 45 -9.89 25.85 5.06
N ARG A 46 -10.34 26.12 3.83
CA ARG A 46 -11.77 26.26 3.49
C ARG A 46 -12.38 25.00 2.89
N ALA A 47 -11.56 24.01 2.56
CA ALA A 47 -11.96 22.80 1.84
C ALA A 47 -12.62 23.11 0.49
N GLU A 48 -12.03 24.04 -0.28
CA GLU A 48 -12.56 24.54 -1.56
C GLU A 48 -11.54 24.39 -2.71
N ILE A 49 -12.03 24.09 -3.93
CA ILE A 49 -11.25 24.21 -5.17
C ILE A 49 -11.72 25.45 -5.91
N THR A 50 -10.84 26.43 -6.05
CA THR A 50 -11.14 27.71 -6.71
C THR A 50 -10.34 27.86 -7.99
N CYS A 51 -10.98 28.28 -9.07
CA CYS A 51 -10.28 28.70 -10.28
C CYS A 51 -9.63 30.09 -10.07
N ILE A 52 -8.33 30.22 -10.31
CA ILE A 52 -7.63 31.52 -10.20
C ILE A 52 -8.16 32.51 -11.24
N ASN A 53 -8.45 32.03 -12.44
CA ASN A 53 -8.71 32.89 -13.59
C ASN A 53 -10.10 33.55 -13.53
N CYS A 54 -11.15 32.80 -13.18
CA CYS A 54 -12.52 33.32 -13.11
C CYS A 54 -13.09 33.43 -11.69
N GLY A 55 -12.36 32.97 -10.66
CA GLY A 55 -12.81 33.02 -9.27
C GLY A 55 -13.97 32.07 -8.94
N LEU A 56 -14.30 31.14 -9.83
CA LEU A 56 -15.34 30.14 -9.60
C LEU A 56 -14.88 29.13 -8.54
N VAL A 57 -15.73 28.91 -7.53
CA VAL A 57 -15.59 27.79 -6.60
C VAL A 57 -16.22 26.56 -7.24
N ILE A 58 -15.40 25.56 -7.56
CA ILE A 58 -15.80 24.38 -8.33
C ILE A 58 -16.26 23.25 -7.41
N SER A 59 -15.60 23.09 -6.27
CA SER A 59 -15.93 22.09 -5.27
C SER A 59 -15.77 22.71 -3.88
N GLU A 60 -16.68 22.35 -2.98
CA GLU A 60 -16.72 22.78 -1.59
C GLU A 60 -16.85 21.56 -0.70
N ARG A 61 -16.46 21.71 0.57
CA ARG A 61 -16.53 20.63 1.57
C ARG A 61 -15.70 19.41 1.16
N MET A 62 -14.52 19.63 0.58
CA MET A 62 -13.56 18.55 0.38
C MET A 62 -13.25 17.87 1.72
N MET A 63 -13.57 16.60 1.81
CA MET A 63 -13.19 15.79 2.97
C MET A 63 -11.69 15.52 2.91
N ASP A 64 -10.97 15.80 3.99
CA ASP A 64 -9.59 15.35 4.14
C ASP A 64 -9.59 13.84 4.45
N PRO A 65 -9.04 12.97 3.58
CA PRO A 65 -8.89 11.55 3.87
C PRO A 65 -7.76 11.26 4.89
N GLY A 66 -7.04 12.30 5.32
CA GLY A 66 -5.98 12.21 6.31
C GLY A 66 -6.48 11.81 7.71
N PRO A 67 -5.56 11.45 8.62
CA PRO A 67 -5.93 11.13 10.00
C PRO A 67 -6.51 12.36 10.70
N GLU A 68 -7.73 12.25 11.22
CA GLU A 68 -8.35 13.30 12.04
C GLU A 68 -7.50 13.65 13.28
N TRP A 69 -6.69 12.71 13.76
CA TRP A 69 -5.79 12.91 14.88
C TRP A 69 -4.43 13.45 14.44
N ARG A 70 -4.00 14.53 15.09
CA ARG A 70 -2.61 14.99 15.03
C ARG A 70 -1.76 14.15 15.98
N ALA A 71 -0.68 13.56 15.48
CA ALA A 71 0.31 12.89 16.32
C ALA A 71 1.70 13.33 15.89
N PHE A 72 2.52 13.73 16.86
CA PHE A 72 3.90 14.14 16.61
C PHE A 72 4.90 13.02 16.86
N ASN A 73 4.53 12.09 17.76
CA ASN A 73 5.36 10.96 18.14
C ASN A 73 4.65 9.63 17.83
N PRO A 74 5.40 8.54 17.59
CA PRO A 74 4.82 7.21 17.35
C PRO A 74 3.87 6.73 18.45
N GLU A 75 4.21 6.95 19.72
CA GLU A 75 3.36 6.54 20.86
C GLU A 75 2.03 7.31 20.92
N GLN A 76 2.06 8.60 20.61
CA GLN A 76 0.83 9.40 20.52
C GLN A 76 -0.04 8.93 19.36
N LYS A 77 0.59 8.55 18.24
CA LYS A 77 -0.11 7.99 17.09
C LYS A 77 -0.82 6.70 17.50
N GLU A 78 -0.13 5.77 18.15
CA GLU A 78 -0.70 4.48 18.56
C GLU A 78 -1.88 4.65 19.54
N LYS A 79 -1.78 5.55 20.52
CA LYS A 79 -2.88 5.82 21.47
C LYS A 79 -4.10 6.50 20.84
N ARG A 80 -3.90 7.34 19.81
CA ARG A 80 -4.97 8.12 19.17
C ARG A 80 -5.61 7.41 18.00
N THR A 81 -4.93 6.41 17.43
CA THR A 81 -5.43 5.66 16.28
C THR A 81 -6.66 4.86 16.69
N ARG A 82 -7.81 5.17 16.10
CA ARG A 82 -9.07 4.42 16.30
C ARG A 82 -9.25 3.26 15.33
N VAL A 83 -8.45 3.23 14.27
CA VAL A 83 -8.50 2.23 13.21
C VAL A 83 -7.39 1.19 13.36
N GLY A 84 -7.46 0.12 12.58
CA GLY A 84 -6.39 -0.88 12.52
C GLY A 84 -5.11 -0.36 11.86
N ALA A 85 -4.15 -1.26 11.70
CA ALA A 85 -2.91 -0.98 10.97
C ALA A 85 -3.19 -0.56 9.51
N PRO A 86 -2.33 0.28 8.91
CA PRO A 86 -2.47 0.64 7.50
C PRO A 86 -2.30 -0.58 6.60
N LEU A 87 -2.97 -0.56 5.45
CA LEU A 87 -2.81 -1.60 4.44
C LEU A 87 -1.38 -1.60 3.89
N THR A 88 -0.80 -2.79 3.70
CA THR A 88 0.54 -2.95 3.13
C THR A 88 0.55 -3.98 2.02
N LEU A 89 1.28 -3.71 0.94
CA LEU A 89 1.43 -4.65 -0.16
C LEU A 89 2.28 -5.87 0.20
N THR A 90 2.98 -5.82 1.32
CA THR A 90 3.92 -6.86 1.78
C THR A 90 3.23 -8.05 2.43
N ILE A 91 1.93 -7.96 2.76
CA ILE A 91 1.15 -9.07 3.32
C ILE A 91 0.12 -9.51 2.28
N HIS A 92 -0.03 -10.81 2.00
CA HIS A 92 -0.88 -11.34 0.92
C HIS A 92 -2.28 -10.69 0.83
N ASP A 93 -2.99 -10.59 1.95
CA ASP A 93 -4.32 -9.99 2.11
C ASP A 93 -4.31 -8.47 2.40
N LYS A 94 -3.16 -7.84 2.20
CA LYS A 94 -2.87 -6.43 2.47
C LYS A 94 -2.98 -6.02 3.94
N GLY A 95 -3.00 -6.97 4.89
CA GLY A 95 -3.13 -6.68 6.31
C GLY A 95 -4.58 -6.59 6.81
N LEU A 96 -5.54 -7.16 6.05
CA LEU A 96 -6.94 -7.23 6.47
C LEU A 96 -7.18 -8.28 7.56
N SER A 97 -6.40 -9.37 7.58
CA SER A 97 -6.49 -10.39 8.63
C SER A 97 -5.82 -9.91 9.91
N THR A 98 -6.46 -10.24 11.02
CA THR A 98 -5.85 -10.14 12.36
C THR A 98 -5.01 -11.39 12.65
N ILE A 99 -4.19 -11.31 13.69
CA ILE A 99 -3.39 -12.44 14.20
C ILE A 99 -3.73 -12.59 15.69
N ILE A 100 -4.12 -13.80 16.10
CA ILE A 100 -4.23 -14.12 17.53
C ILE A 100 -2.80 -14.32 18.03
N ASP A 101 -2.34 -13.44 18.94
CA ASP A 101 -0.99 -13.49 19.50
C ASP A 101 -0.69 -14.90 20.03
N TRP A 102 0.53 -15.38 19.80
CA TRP A 102 1.02 -16.67 20.30
C TRP A 102 1.17 -16.65 21.82
N ARG A 103 1.33 -15.47 22.41
CA ARG A 103 1.39 -15.30 23.87
C ARG A 103 0.04 -15.66 24.48
N ASP A 104 0.08 -16.55 25.48
CA ASP A 104 -1.11 -16.96 26.23
C ASP A 104 -1.47 -15.96 27.32
N LYS A 105 -1.65 -14.70 26.92
CA LYS A 105 -1.99 -13.58 27.80
C LYS A 105 -3.33 -12.96 27.42
N ASP A 106 -4.05 -12.45 28.40
CA ASP A 106 -5.26 -11.66 28.19
C ASP A 106 -4.94 -10.19 27.85
N SER A 107 -5.98 -9.40 27.56
CA SER A 107 -5.86 -7.97 27.23
C SER A 107 -5.25 -7.13 28.35
N TYR A 108 -5.26 -7.63 29.60
CA TYR A 108 -4.66 -7.00 30.77
C TYR A 108 -3.24 -7.52 31.06
N GLY A 109 -2.72 -8.42 30.22
CA GLY A 109 -1.37 -8.99 30.35
C GLY A 109 -1.24 -10.18 31.32
N LYS A 110 -2.35 -10.70 31.87
CA LYS A 110 -2.38 -11.86 32.76
C LYS A 110 -2.35 -13.16 31.98
N ASP A 111 -1.72 -14.19 32.54
CA ASP A 111 -1.65 -15.49 31.90
C ASP A 111 -3.03 -16.16 31.83
N LEU A 112 -3.30 -16.80 30.69
CA LEU A 112 -4.54 -17.52 30.46
C LEU A 112 -4.60 -18.78 31.33
N THR A 113 -5.76 -19.02 31.92
CA THR A 113 -6.06 -20.28 32.62
C THR A 113 -5.95 -21.47 31.67
N PRO A 114 -5.62 -22.68 32.14
CA PRO A 114 -5.43 -23.86 31.28
C PRO A 114 -6.62 -24.14 30.35
N LYS A 115 -7.86 -23.96 30.85
CA LYS A 115 -9.09 -24.11 30.05
C LYS A 115 -9.17 -23.09 28.91
N LYS A 116 -8.89 -21.82 29.18
CA LYS A 116 -8.88 -20.75 28.16
C LYS A 116 -7.73 -20.94 27.17
N ARG A 117 -6.56 -21.35 27.63
CA ARG A 117 -5.41 -21.67 26.79
C ARG A 117 -5.75 -22.74 25.75
N ALA A 118 -6.42 -23.81 26.16
CA ALA A 118 -6.88 -24.86 25.24
C ALA A 118 -7.89 -24.32 24.20
N GLN A 119 -8.77 -23.40 24.58
CA GLN A 119 -9.70 -22.74 23.65
C GLN A 119 -8.97 -21.86 22.65
N VAL A 120 -8.08 -20.98 23.11
CA VAL A 120 -7.29 -20.08 22.26
C VAL A 120 -6.40 -20.87 21.31
N TYR A 121 -5.79 -21.97 21.76
CA TYR A 121 -5.05 -22.87 20.90
C TYR A 121 -5.89 -23.41 19.73
N ARG A 122 -7.15 -23.81 19.99
CA ARG A 122 -8.08 -24.23 18.93
C ARG A 122 -8.40 -23.07 17.99
N LEU A 123 -8.64 -21.86 18.51
CA LEU A 123 -8.90 -20.68 17.70
C LEU A 123 -7.71 -20.33 16.79
N ARG A 124 -6.47 -20.35 17.30
CA ARG A 124 -5.26 -20.14 16.49
C ARG A 124 -5.13 -21.18 15.37
N LYS A 125 -5.46 -22.45 15.67
CA LYS A 125 -5.46 -23.53 14.69
C LYS A 125 -6.48 -23.27 13.56
N TRP A 126 -7.68 -22.81 13.89
CA TRP A 126 -8.70 -22.42 12.92
C TRP A 126 -8.30 -21.19 12.12
N GLN A 127 -7.82 -20.13 12.77
CA GLN A 127 -7.35 -18.92 12.11
C GLN A 127 -6.27 -19.21 11.07
N ARG A 128 -5.26 -20.03 11.40
CA ARG A 128 -4.21 -20.41 10.45
C ARG A 128 -4.76 -21.12 9.20
N ARG A 129 -5.84 -21.88 9.35
CA ARG A 129 -6.48 -22.60 8.23
C ARG A 129 -7.33 -21.68 7.36
N VAL A 130 -8.06 -20.76 7.97
CA VAL A 130 -8.97 -19.85 7.25
C VAL A 130 -8.22 -18.71 6.58
N ARG A 131 -7.11 -18.24 7.18
CA ARG A 131 -6.36 -17.08 6.70
C ARG A 131 -5.85 -17.21 5.27
N ILE A 132 -5.57 -18.43 4.81
CA ILE A 132 -5.10 -18.66 3.44
C ILE A 132 -6.02 -19.70 2.80
N SER A 133 -7.05 -19.22 2.12
CA SER A 133 -8.04 -20.11 1.48
C SER A 133 -7.55 -20.62 0.14
N ASP A 134 -6.84 -19.77 -0.61
CA ASP A 134 -6.62 -19.99 -2.03
C ASP A 134 -5.18 -20.42 -2.36
N ALA A 135 -5.02 -21.17 -3.46
CA ALA A 135 -3.70 -21.58 -3.93
C ALA A 135 -2.84 -20.39 -4.37
N THR A 136 -3.47 -19.37 -4.95
CA THR A 136 -2.84 -18.10 -5.35
C THR A 136 -2.37 -17.32 -4.13
N GLU A 137 -3.17 -17.25 -3.07
CA GLU A 137 -2.80 -16.60 -1.82
C GLU A 137 -1.68 -17.34 -1.09
N ARG A 138 -1.69 -18.68 -1.08
CA ARG A 138 -0.57 -19.48 -0.54
C ARG A 138 0.72 -19.16 -1.27
N ASN A 139 0.67 -19.11 -2.60
CA ASN A 139 1.81 -18.74 -3.42
C ASN A 139 2.31 -17.32 -3.11
N LEU A 140 1.39 -16.35 -3.04
CA LEU A 140 1.69 -14.96 -2.74
C LEU A 140 2.28 -14.81 -1.34
N ALA A 141 1.73 -15.48 -0.32
CA ALA A 141 2.25 -15.45 1.04
C ALA A 141 3.68 -15.99 1.13
N PHE A 142 3.95 -17.11 0.45
CA PHE A 142 5.30 -17.69 0.39
C PHE A 142 6.27 -16.76 -0.34
N ALA A 143 5.87 -16.19 -1.48
CA ALA A 143 6.70 -15.28 -2.24
C ALA A 143 7.03 -13.99 -1.48
N LEU A 144 6.05 -13.39 -0.82
CA LEU A 144 6.25 -12.16 -0.04
C LEU A 144 7.18 -12.41 1.15
N GLN A 145 7.07 -13.56 1.81
CA GLN A 145 8.02 -13.96 2.86
C GLN A 145 9.45 -14.12 2.32
N GLU A 146 9.59 -14.70 1.13
CA GLU A 146 10.89 -14.86 0.49
C GLU A 146 11.48 -13.51 0.05
N ILE A 147 10.64 -12.58 -0.41
CA ILE A 147 11.03 -11.20 -0.72
C ILE A 147 11.52 -10.49 0.54
N GLU A 148 10.80 -10.61 1.66
CA GLU A 148 11.20 -10.05 2.96
C GLU A 148 12.55 -10.60 3.43
N ARG A 149 12.75 -11.92 3.32
CA ARG A 149 14.00 -12.60 3.69
C ARG A 149 15.19 -12.05 2.88
N ILE A 150 15.08 -12.00 1.56
CA ILE A 150 16.16 -11.58 0.67
C ILE A 150 16.46 -10.09 0.85
N THR A 151 15.43 -9.25 0.90
CA THR A 151 15.61 -7.79 1.08
C THR A 151 16.25 -7.46 2.42
N SER A 152 15.85 -8.15 3.50
CA SER A 152 16.45 -7.99 4.82
C SER A 152 17.92 -8.41 4.84
N GLN A 153 18.27 -9.54 4.22
CA GLN A 153 19.65 -10.02 4.15
C GLN A 153 20.56 -9.13 3.28
N LEU A 154 20.00 -8.47 2.27
CA LEU A 154 20.72 -7.50 1.43
C LEU A 154 20.76 -6.08 2.03
N GLY A 155 20.11 -5.85 3.18
CA GLY A 155 20.02 -4.54 3.82
C GLY A 155 19.29 -3.49 2.97
N LEU A 156 18.28 -3.91 2.20
CA LEU A 156 17.55 -3.00 1.31
C LEU A 156 16.47 -2.21 2.08
N PRO A 157 16.20 -0.95 1.69
CA PRO A 157 15.18 -0.14 2.33
C PRO A 157 13.76 -0.68 2.08
N LYS A 158 12.83 -0.34 3.00
CA LYS A 158 11.41 -0.77 2.93
C LYS A 158 10.72 -0.40 1.62
N SER A 159 11.10 0.73 1.01
CA SER A 159 10.56 1.15 -0.29
C SER A 159 10.82 0.14 -1.40
N ILE A 160 11.99 -0.51 -1.40
CA ILE A 160 12.31 -1.56 -2.38
C ILE A 160 11.52 -2.84 -2.06
N HIS A 161 11.33 -3.15 -0.78
CA HIS A 161 10.53 -4.28 -0.35
C HIS A 161 9.06 -4.16 -0.81
N GLU A 162 8.45 -2.99 -0.61
CA GLU A 162 7.10 -2.69 -1.08
C GLU A 162 6.99 -2.71 -2.60
N GLU A 163 7.99 -2.17 -3.30
CA GLU A 163 8.03 -2.18 -4.76
C GLU A 163 8.18 -3.60 -5.33
N ALA A 164 9.04 -4.43 -4.74
CA ALA A 164 9.19 -5.82 -5.14
C ALA A 164 7.88 -6.59 -4.93
N ALA A 165 7.19 -6.34 -3.82
CA ALA A 165 5.86 -6.90 -3.54
C ALA A 165 4.81 -6.45 -4.57
N LEU A 166 4.82 -5.17 -4.96
CA LEU A 166 3.95 -4.63 -6.02
C LEU A 166 4.21 -5.32 -7.36
N ILE A 167 5.46 -5.40 -7.79
CA ILE A 167 5.87 -6.04 -9.05
C ILE A 167 5.44 -7.52 -9.06
N TYR A 168 5.64 -8.22 -7.94
CA TYR A 168 5.24 -9.61 -7.82
C TYR A 168 3.72 -9.80 -7.90
N ARG A 169 2.93 -8.94 -7.23
CA ARG A 169 1.46 -8.97 -7.33
C ARG A 169 0.98 -8.80 -8.76
N ARG A 170 1.52 -7.80 -9.47
CA ARG A 170 1.19 -7.60 -10.89
C ARG A 170 1.51 -8.86 -11.72
N ALA A 171 2.63 -9.51 -11.43
CA ALA A 171 2.97 -10.78 -12.09
C ALA A 171 1.97 -11.91 -11.78
N VAL A 172 1.43 -11.98 -10.56
CA VAL A 172 0.39 -12.94 -10.19
C VAL A 172 -0.93 -12.62 -10.90
N ASP A 173 -1.33 -11.35 -10.93
CA ASP A 173 -2.56 -10.88 -11.56
C ASP A 173 -2.56 -11.15 -13.07
N GLU A 174 -1.42 -10.96 -13.73
CA GLU A 174 -1.20 -11.31 -15.14
C GLU A 174 -0.93 -12.82 -15.37
N LYS A 175 -1.01 -13.64 -14.33
CA LYS A 175 -0.79 -15.12 -14.38
C LYS A 175 0.61 -15.52 -14.87
N LEU A 176 1.60 -14.65 -14.74
CA LEU A 176 2.98 -14.84 -15.18
C LEU A 176 3.79 -15.80 -14.28
N VAL A 177 3.29 -16.12 -13.09
CA VAL A 177 4.01 -16.96 -12.10
C VAL A 177 3.78 -18.46 -12.32
N ARG A 178 2.71 -18.86 -13.03
CA ARG A 178 2.35 -20.28 -13.20
C ARG A 178 3.43 -21.05 -13.95
N GLY A 179 3.81 -22.22 -13.43
CA GLY A 179 4.82 -23.10 -14.03
C GLY A 179 6.28 -22.66 -13.82
N ARG A 180 6.52 -21.65 -12.97
CA ARG A 180 7.87 -21.14 -12.67
C ARG A 180 8.17 -21.25 -11.17
N SER A 181 9.47 -21.29 -10.84
CA SER A 181 9.91 -21.24 -9.44
C SER A 181 9.52 -19.90 -8.81
N VAL A 182 8.87 -19.97 -7.64
CA VAL A 182 8.45 -18.81 -6.86
C VAL A 182 9.65 -17.99 -6.41
N GLU A 183 10.70 -18.67 -5.95
CA GLU A 183 11.94 -18.05 -5.49
C GLU A 183 12.63 -17.30 -6.64
N SER A 184 12.65 -17.87 -7.84
CA SER A 184 13.22 -17.22 -9.04
C SER A 184 12.45 -15.95 -9.42
N MET A 185 11.12 -16.00 -9.33
CA MET A 185 10.25 -14.85 -9.61
C MET A 185 10.37 -13.77 -8.53
N ALA A 186 10.48 -14.15 -7.25
CA ALA A 186 10.72 -13.24 -6.14
C ALA A 186 12.07 -12.52 -6.28
N ALA A 187 13.15 -13.25 -6.53
CA ALA A 187 14.48 -12.68 -6.76
C ALA A 187 14.51 -11.75 -7.98
N ALA A 188 13.81 -12.10 -9.06
CA ALA A 188 13.66 -11.25 -10.24
C ALA A 188 12.88 -9.96 -9.95
N ALA A 189 11.83 -10.02 -9.13
CA ALA A 189 11.05 -8.86 -8.70
C ALA A 189 11.92 -7.88 -7.87
N ILE A 190 12.75 -8.39 -6.97
CA ILE A 190 13.71 -7.58 -6.20
C ILE A 190 14.71 -6.91 -7.14
N TYR A 191 15.30 -7.67 -8.07
CA TYR A 191 16.24 -7.11 -9.05
C TYR A 191 15.60 -5.98 -9.88
N ALA A 192 14.35 -6.16 -10.30
CA ALA A 192 13.59 -5.14 -11.01
C ALA A 192 13.34 -3.89 -10.15
N ALA A 193 12.92 -4.07 -8.89
CA ALA A 193 12.70 -2.98 -7.94
C ALA A 193 13.98 -2.17 -7.69
N CYS A 194 15.09 -2.86 -7.44
CA CYS A 194 16.42 -2.24 -7.29
C CYS A 194 16.81 -1.40 -8.51
N ARG A 195 16.57 -1.90 -9.73
CA ARG A 195 16.81 -1.13 -10.96
C ARG A 195 15.91 0.10 -11.08
N ARG A 196 14.63 0.01 -10.72
CA ARG A 196 13.68 1.14 -10.78
C ARG A 196 14.06 2.28 -9.85
N TYR A 197 14.53 1.95 -8.64
CA TYR A 197 14.91 2.94 -7.62
C TYR A 197 16.35 3.47 -7.81
N GLY A 198 17.08 3.03 -8.84
CA GLY A 198 18.46 3.46 -9.07
C GLY A 198 19.45 2.93 -8.02
N ILE A 199 19.13 1.85 -7.33
CA ILE A 199 20.01 1.17 -6.36
C ILE A 199 20.40 -0.18 -6.97
N PRO A 200 21.31 -0.21 -7.96
CA PRO A 200 21.64 -1.44 -8.65
C PRO A 200 22.30 -2.43 -7.68
N ARG A 201 21.78 -3.66 -7.70
CA ARG A 201 22.42 -4.84 -7.09
C ARG A 201 22.81 -5.78 -8.21
N THR A 202 23.94 -6.45 -8.06
CA THR A 202 24.36 -7.43 -9.07
C THR A 202 23.52 -8.69 -8.96
N LEU A 203 23.37 -9.43 -10.07
CA LEU A 203 22.69 -10.73 -10.00
C LEU A 203 23.45 -11.70 -9.10
N ASP A 204 24.77 -11.57 -9.00
CA ASP A 204 25.60 -12.41 -8.14
C ASP A 204 25.34 -12.14 -6.65
N GLU A 205 25.15 -10.87 -6.26
CA GLU A 205 24.73 -10.52 -4.89
C GLU A 205 23.38 -11.15 -4.54
N ILE A 206 22.40 -11.04 -5.44
CA ILE A 206 21.08 -11.62 -5.22
C ILE A 206 21.18 -13.14 -5.20
N THR A 207 21.97 -13.78 -6.05
CA THR A 207 22.16 -15.24 -6.07
C THR A 207 22.85 -15.76 -4.81
N LYS A 208 23.71 -14.99 -4.13
CA LYS A 208 24.32 -15.44 -2.85
C LYS A 208 23.29 -15.63 -1.74
N VAL A 209 22.24 -14.82 -1.77
CA VAL A 209 21.14 -14.79 -0.79
C VAL A 209 19.94 -15.62 -1.28
N ALA A 210 19.77 -15.59 -2.59
CA ALA A 210 19.00 -16.41 -3.50
C ALA A 210 19.24 -17.91 -3.33
N ARG A 211 18.25 -18.74 -3.02
CA ARG A 211 18.40 -20.21 -3.18
C ARG A 211 18.28 -20.66 -4.64
N VAL A 212 18.65 -19.79 -5.58
CA VAL A 212 18.32 -19.92 -7.01
C VAL A 212 19.52 -19.52 -7.87
N ASN A 213 19.75 -20.28 -8.94
CA ASN A 213 20.83 -20.02 -9.88
C ASN A 213 20.68 -18.68 -10.59
N LYS A 214 21.82 -18.01 -10.85
CA LYS A 214 21.91 -16.76 -11.61
C LYS A 214 21.17 -16.80 -12.94
N LYS A 215 21.26 -17.93 -13.66
CA LYS A 215 20.62 -18.14 -14.98
C LYS A 215 19.10 -18.09 -14.88
N ASP A 216 18.53 -18.65 -13.82
CA ASP A 216 17.08 -18.70 -13.64
C ASP A 216 16.54 -17.33 -13.23
N ILE A 217 17.22 -16.61 -12.34
CA ILE A 217 16.89 -15.22 -11.99
C ILE A 217 16.92 -14.33 -13.24
N GLY A 218 17.98 -14.43 -14.06
CA GLY A 218 18.09 -13.67 -15.30
C GLY A 218 17.04 -14.04 -16.37
N ARG A 219 16.59 -15.31 -16.40
CA ARG A 219 15.48 -15.74 -17.26
C ARG A 219 14.14 -15.16 -16.77
N SER A 220 13.85 -15.28 -15.47
CA SER A 220 12.65 -14.73 -14.83
C SER A 220 12.58 -13.21 -14.99
N TYR A 221 13.68 -12.49 -14.77
CA TYR A 221 13.73 -11.04 -14.92
C TYR A 221 13.42 -10.61 -16.37
N ARG A 222 14.07 -11.20 -17.37
CA ARG A 222 13.81 -10.86 -18.79
C ARG A 222 12.36 -11.11 -19.17
N PHE A 223 11.76 -12.17 -18.62
CA PHE A 223 10.36 -12.48 -18.84
C PHE A 223 9.45 -11.42 -18.20
N MET A 224 9.65 -11.12 -16.91
CA MET A 224 8.87 -10.08 -16.20
C MET A 224 9.02 -8.70 -16.85
N ALA A 225 10.23 -8.32 -17.23
CA ALA A 225 10.50 -7.03 -17.88
C ALA A 225 9.81 -6.91 -19.25
N ARG A 226 9.65 -8.02 -19.98
CA ARG A 226 8.96 -8.02 -21.27
C ARG A 226 7.46 -7.81 -21.12
N GLU A 227 6.84 -8.48 -20.16
CA GLU A 227 5.38 -8.47 -20.00
C GLU A 227 4.89 -7.27 -19.18
N LEU A 228 5.61 -6.90 -18.10
CA LEU A 228 5.14 -5.91 -17.11
C LEU A 228 5.69 -4.49 -17.31
N ILE A 229 6.88 -4.33 -17.90
CA ILE A 229 7.55 -3.00 -18.00
C ILE A 229 7.27 -2.33 -19.36
N LYS A 230 6.70 -3.06 -20.33
CA LYS A 230 6.33 -2.54 -21.66
C LYS A 230 4.93 -1.94 -21.76
N LYS A 231 4.13 -2.01 -20.68
CA LYS A 231 2.80 -1.38 -20.58
C LYS A 231 2.86 -0.26 -19.55
#